data_AF-A0A3Q4HZK5-F1
#
_entry.id   AF-A0A3Q4HZK5-F1
#
_cell.length_a   1.000
_cell.length_b   1.000
_cell.length_c   1.000
_cell.angle_alpha   90.00
_cell.angle_beta   90.00
_cell.angle_gamma   90.00
#
_symmetry.space_group_name_H-M   'P 1'
#
loop_
_entity.id
_entity.type
_entity.pdbx_description
1 polymer ?
#
loop_
_entity_poly.entity_id
_entity_poly.type
_entity_poly.pdbx_seq_one_letter_code
_entity_poly.pdbx_strand_id
1 'polypeptide(L)'
;LAQSCSVQAHMLQNLGINPANIGFSTLTMESDKFICVREKVGEQTQVVIIDLADPNTPIRRPISADSAIMNPASKVIALKAKSSGGSHAAVLC
;
A
#
# COMPACT_ATOMS: atom_id res chain seq x y z
N LEU A 1 -3.61 17.98 2.25
CA LEU A 1 -4.11 16.62 1.91
C LEU A 1 -4.23 16.42 0.39
N ALA A 2 -5.01 17.22 -0.35
CA ALA A 2 -5.12 17.07 -1.82
C ALA A 2 -3.82 17.36 -2.60
N GLN A 3 -3.03 18.36 -2.20
CA GLN A 3 -1.76 18.72 -2.87
C GLN A 3 -0.62 17.71 -2.63
N SER A 4 -0.65 16.95 -1.53
CA SER A 4 0.34 15.89 -1.28
C SER A 4 0.07 14.67 -2.18
N CYS A 5 -1.20 14.36 -2.43
CA CYS A 5 -1.63 13.24 -3.26
C CYS A 5 -1.19 13.37 -4.73
N SER A 6 -1.23 14.58 -5.31
CA SER A 6 -0.85 14.80 -6.72
C SER A 6 0.66 14.70 -6.97
N VAL A 7 1.50 15.15 -6.04
CA VAL A 7 2.98 15.04 -6.17
C VAL A 7 3.42 13.57 -6.08
N GLN A 8 2.79 12.81 -5.20
CA GLN A 8 3.09 11.39 -5.04
C GLN A 8 2.62 10.58 -6.25
N ALA A 9 1.50 10.94 -6.88
CA ALA A 9 0.97 10.22 -8.03
C ALA A 9 1.96 10.10 -9.20
N HIS A 10 2.73 11.15 -9.51
CA HIS A 10 3.71 11.10 -10.60
C HIS A 10 4.90 10.19 -10.27
N MET A 11 5.42 10.30 -9.05
CA MET A 11 6.49 9.43 -8.56
C MET A 11 6.07 7.95 -8.56
N LEU A 12 4.83 7.65 -8.15
CA LEU A 12 4.29 6.29 -8.14
C LEU A 12 4.19 5.69 -9.54
N GLN A 13 3.79 6.48 -10.54
CA GLN A 13 3.75 6.03 -11.93
C GLN A 13 5.16 5.67 -12.44
N ASN A 14 6.18 6.44 -12.08
CA ASN A 14 7.59 6.14 -12.42
C ASN A 14 8.09 4.85 -11.77
N LEU A 15 7.51 4.45 -10.63
CA LEU A 15 7.78 3.18 -9.96
C LEU A 15 6.97 1.99 -10.51
N GLY A 16 6.20 2.21 -11.59
CA GLY A 16 5.38 1.19 -12.24
C GLY A 16 4.07 0.89 -11.51
N ILE A 17 3.58 1.80 -10.65
CA ILE A 17 2.24 1.69 -10.07
C ILE A 17 1.20 2.10 -11.12
N ASN A 18 0.23 1.22 -11.36
CA ASN A 18 -0.86 1.53 -12.29
C ASN A 18 -1.69 2.72 -11.77
N PRO A 19 -1.95 3.77 -12.59
CA PRO A 19 -2.72 4.93 -12.18
C PRO A 19 -4.13 4.60 -11.63
N ALA A 20 -4.73 3.49 -12.07
CA ALA A 20 -6.01 3.03 -11.52
C ALA A 20 -5.96 2.64 -10.04
N ASN A 21 -4.77 2.33 -9.51
CA ASN A 21 -4.54 1.99 -8.11
C ASN A 21 -4.09 3.21 -7.27
N ILE A 22 -4.00 4.40 -7.87
CA ILE A 22 -3.67 5.65 -7.18
C ILE A 22 -4.99 6.34 -6.81
N GLY A 23 -5.65 5.85 -5.75
CA GLY A 23 -6.94 6.39 -5.30
C GLY A 23 -7.16 6.13 -3.81
N PHE A 24 -8.12 6.83 -3.21
CA PHE A 24 -8.38 6.78 -1.76
C PHE A 24 -8.70 5.36 -1.25
N SER A 25 -9.29 4.51 -2.09
CA SER A 25 -9.59 3.13 -1.70
C SER A 25 -8.33 2.25 -1.70
N THR A 26 -7.41 2.43 -2.64
CA THR A 26 -6.29 1.52 -2.90
C THR A 26 -4.96 2.02 -2.31
N LEU A 27 -4.81 3.31 -2.11
CA LEU A 27 -3.60 3.95 -1.60
C LEU A 27 -3.81 4.43 -0.16
N THR A 28 -2.86 4.14 0.71
CA THR A 28 -2.87 4.60 2.11
C THR A 28 -1.51 5.19 2.45
N MET A 29 -1.53 6.39 3.02
CA MET A 29 -0.36 7.09 3.56
C MET A 29 -0.71 7.52 4.99
N GLU A 30 -0.19 6.81 5.98
CA GLU A 30 -0.35 7.18 7.41
C GLU A 30 0.72 8.18 7.88
N SER A 31 1.88 8.18 7.23
CA SER A 31 3.02 9.03 7.58
C SER A 31 3.81 9.43 6.34
N ASP A 32 4.79 10.31 6.53
CA ASP A 32 5.77 10.71 5.53
C ASP A 32 6.87 9.66 5.28
N LYS A 33 6.78 8.47 5.89
CA LYS A 33 7.77 7.40 5.74
C LYS A 33 7.39 6.33 4.73
N PHE A 34 6.11 5.95 4.69
CA PHE A 34 5.66 4.82 3.88
C PHE A 34 4.40 5.13 3.09
N ILE A 35 4.37 4.66 1.84
CA ILE A 35 3.17 4.59 1.02
C ILE A 35 2.81 3.13 0.82
N CYS A 36 1.56 2.78 1.12
CA CYS A 36 0.98 1.49 0.79
C CYS A 36 0.07 1.62 -0.42
N VAL A 37 0.29 0.82 -1.44
CA VAL A 37 -0.61 0.70 -2.59
C VAL A 37 -1.08 -0.73 -2.71
N ARG A 38 -2.39 -0.91 -2.72
CA ARG A 38 -3.01 -2.19 -3.04
C ARG A 38 -3.24 -2.24 -4.53
N GLU A 39 -2.65 -3.23 -5.19
CA GLU A 39 -2.83 -3.44 -6.61
C GLU A 39 -3.26 -4.86 -6.91
N LYS A 40 -3.95 -5.01 -8.03
CA LYS A 40 -4.28 -6.30 -8.62
C LYS A 40 -3.52 -6.43 -9.92
N VAL A 41 -2.63 -7.41 -10.01
CA VAL A 41 -1.87 -7.74 -11.22
C VAL A 41 -2.40 -9.06 -11.76
N GLY A 42 -3.11 -9.01 -12.89
CA GLY A 42 -3.87 -10.16 -13.37
C GLY A 42 -4.95 -10.57 -12.36
N GLU A 43 -4.86 -11.81 -11.86
CA GLU A 43 -5.76 -12.31 -10.81
C GLU A 43 -5.20 -12.20 -9.39
N GLN A 44 -3.93 -11.84 -9.23
CA GLN A 44 -3.27 -11.78 -7.93
C GLN A 44 -3.41 -10.39 -7.29
N THR A 45 -3.88 -10.35 -6.05
CA THR A 45 -3.83 -9.16 -5.20
C THR A 45 -2.50 -9.09 -4.47
N GLN A 46 -1.92 -7.89 -4.44
CA GLN A 46 -0.70 -7.62 -3.69
C GLN A 46 -0.70 -6.23 -3.08
N VAL A 47 0.12 -6.09 -2.03
CA VAL A 47 0.40 -4.81 -1.39
C VAL A 47 1.82 -4.41 -1.77
N VAL A 48 1.95 -3.22 -2.33
CA VAL A 48 3.21 -2.56 -2.61
C VAL A 48 3.49 -1.56 -1.51
N ILE A 49 4.63 -1.72 -0.85
CA ILE A 49 5.10 -0.84 0.22
C ILE A 49 6.28 -0.07 -0.33
N ILE A 50 6.18 1.26 -0.30
CA ILE A 50 7.23 2.17 -0.77
C ILE A 50 7.76 2.90 0.45
N ASP A 51 9.05 2.70 0.72
CA ASP A 51 9.80 3.46 1.72
C ASP A 51 10.22 4.79 1.08
N LEU A 52 9.80 5.92 1.64
CA LEU A 52 10.15 7.23 1.11
C LEU A 52 11.62 7.60 1.36
N ALA A 53 12.32 6.86 2.23
CA ALA A 53 13.77 6.95 2.36
C ALA A 53 14.52 6.21 1.23
N ASP A 54 13.92 5.17 0.63
CA ASP A 54 14.45 4.46 -0.53
C ASP A 54 13.34 4.08 -1.53
N PRO A 55 12.82 5.08 -2.27
CA PRO A 55 11.62 4.88 -3.07
C PRO A 55 11.83 4.01 -4.31
N ASN A 56 13.08 3.84 -4.75
CA ASN A 56 13.41 3.07 -5.95
C ASN A 56 13.36 1.56 -5.72
N THR A 57 13.24 1.11 -4.46
CA THR A 57 13.16 -0.30 -4.08
C THR A 57 11.80 -0.65 -3.45
N PRO A 58 10.68 -0.59 -4.20
CA PRO A 58 9.38 -0.94 -3.66
C PRO A 58 9.30 -2.42 -3.30
N ILE A 59 8.75 -2.71 -2.12
CA ILE A 59 8.53 -4.08 -1.63
C ILE A 59 7.14 -4.53 -2.07
N ARG A 60 7.05 -5.59 -2.89
CA ARG A 60 5.78 -6.17 -3.33
C ARG A 60 5.54 -7.48 -2.57
N ARG A 61 4.47 -7.55 -1.77
CA ARG A 61 4.08 -8.77 -1.05
C ARG A 61 2.72 -9.27 -1.52
N PRO A 62 2.58 -10.56 -1.88
CA PRO A 62 1.32 -11.15 -2.35
C PRO A 62 0.34 -11.30 -1.18
N ILE A 63 -0.39 -10.22 -0.91
CA ILE A 63 -1.30 -10.08 0.23
C ILE A 63 -2.68 -9.74 -0.29
N SER A 64 -3.67 -10.56 0.06
CA SER A 64 -5.08 -10.29 -0.18
C SER A 64 -5.70 -9.69 1.09
N ALA A 65 -6.00 -8.39 1.08
CA ALA A 65 -6.57 -7.68 2.22
C ALA A 65 -7.51 -6.53 1.77
N ASP A 66 -8.58 -6.31 2.54
CA ASP A 66 -9.53 -5.21 2.40
C ASP A 66 -8.93 -3.85 2.78
N SER A 67 -7.91 -3.84 3.64
CA SER A 67 -7.19 -2.64 4.05
C SER A 67 -5.79 -3.01 4.52
N ALA A 68 -4.82 -2.13 4.29
CA ALA A 68 -3.43 -2.31 4.69
C ALA A 68 -2.87 -0.98 5.19
N ILE A 69 -2.37 -0.95 6.42
CA ILE A 69 -1.93 0.26 7.12
C ILE A 69 -0.55 -0.01 7.69
N MET A 70 0.43 0.84 7.39
CA MET A 70 1.79 0.72 7.93
C MET A 70 1.91 1.43 9.28
N ASN A 71 2.72 0.88 10.18
CA ASN A 71 3.12 1.54 11.39
C ASN A 71 3.99 2.77 11.05
N PRO A 72 3.75 3.96 11.64
CA PRO A 72 4.50 5.18 11.33
C PRO A 72 5.96 5.16 11.83
N ALA A 73 6.31 4.28 12.77
CA ALA A 73 7.62 4.21 13.38
C ALA A 73 8.45 2.97 12.99
N SER A 74 7.80 1.87 12.61
CA SER A 74 8.46 0.57 12.34
C SER A 74 7.97 -0.06 11.03
N LYS A 75 8.75 -1.00 10.48
CA LYS A 75 8.42 -1.72 9.24
C LYS A 75 7.38 -2.83 9.50
N VAL A 76 6.28 -2.48 10.14
CA VAL A 76 5.18 -3.39 10.49
C VAL A 76 3.92 -2.96 9.75
N ILE A 77 3.23 -3.91 9.12
CA ILE A 77 1.96 -3.64 8.42
C ILE A 77 0.80 -4.34 9.12
N ALA A 78 -0.26 -3.59 9.37
CA ALA A 78 -1.54 -4.11 9.83
C ALA A 78 -2.47 -4.31 8.62
N LEU A 79 -2.99 -5.52 8.49
CA LEU A 79 -3.83 -5.96 7.39
C LEU A 79 -5.21 -6.29 7.94
N LYS A 80 -6.28 -5.84 7.27
CA LYS A 80 -7.63 -6.34 7.50
C LYS A 80 -8.01 -7.23 6.32
N ALA A 81 -8.20 -8.51 6.56
CA ALA A 81 -8.65 -9.46 5.54
C ALA A 81 -10.04 -9.99 5.86
N LYS A 82 -10.88 -10.13 4.82
CA LYS A 82 -12.10 -10.94 4.89
C LYS A 82 -11.71 -12.40 4.67
N SER A 83 -11.74 -13.20 5.73
CA SER A 83 -11.80 -14.66 5.60
C SER A 83 -13.26 -15.10 5.64
N SER A 84 -13.58 -16.26 5.08
CA SER A 84 -14.96 -16.80 4.94
C SER A 84 -15.73 -17.03 6.26
N GLY A 85 -15.16 -16.65 7.42
CA GLY A 85 -15.81 -16.66 8.73
C GLY A 85 -15.72 -15.35 9.54
N GLY A 86 -15.16 -14.27 8.99
CA GLY A 86 -15.02 -12.98 9.70
C GLY A 86 -13.90 -12.08 9.20
N SER A 87 -13.82 -10.86 9.74
CA SER A 87 -12.69 -9.94 9.52
C SER A 87 -11.53 -10.33 10.45
N HIS A 88 -10.40 -10.76 9.89
CA HIS A 88 -9.20 -11.02 10.67
C HIS A 88 -8.19 -9.88 10.47
N ALA A 89 -7.65 -9.36 11.57
CA ALA A 89 -6.51 -8.47 11.55
C ALA A 89 -5.23 -9.31 11.57
N ALA A 90 -4.37 -9.16 10.57
CA ALA A 90 -3.06 -9.81 10.51
C ALA A 90 -1.98 -8.73 10.61
N VAL A 91 -0.97 -8.96 11.44
CA VAL A 91 0.21 -8.10 11.53
C VAL A 91 1.36 -8.80 10.84
N LEU A 92 1.95 -8.17 9.83
CA LEU A 92 3.13 -8.69 9.15
C LEU A 92 4.36 -7.87 9.54
N CYS A 93 5.44 -8.57 9.88
CA CYS A 93 6.75 -8.01 10.15
C CYS A 93 7.64 -7.99 8.88
#